data_AF-A0A8S3I3M4-F1
#
_entry.id   AF-A0A8S3I3M4-F1
#
_cell.length_a   1.000
_cell.length_b   1.000
_cell.length_c   1.000
_cell.angle_alpha   90.00
_cell.angle_beta   90.00
_cell.angle_gamma   90.00
#
_symmetry.space_group_name_H-M   'P 1'
#
loop_
_entity.id
_entity.type
_entity.pdbx_description
1 polymer ?
#
loop_
_entity_poly.entity_id
_entity_poly.type
_entity_poly.pdbx_seq_one_letter_code
_entity_poly.pdbx_strand_id
1 'polypeptide(L)'
;MIESTLDPMIAGRQKEKRDLENDEVTKDENKKRNARPKKEGTYGNKYGEKRRLEQEHGITVSGQTHEFEHPIPWATLTADADPALKIRRKSGVGEELEAISPAYAETKSSHKEHSGTGPSARVVQYRKELEVALKEDKSPGNAFQISLVEYAQKPNFIDTAHTPVGRVASDSYQHMIMNTDSVPYLNNDASFAFMPLDNHQKKECIVARWIADN
;
A
#
# COMPACT_ATOMS: atom_id res chain seq x y z
N MET A 1 1.66 29.78 -59.05
CA MET A 1 1.00 29.12 -57.91
C MET A 1 0.91 27.63 -58.24
N ILE A 2 1.70 26.80 -57.57
CA ILE A 2 1.57 25.34 -57.66
C ILE A 2 1.30 24.89 -56.22
N GLU A 3 0.04 24.58 -55.93
CA GLU A 3 -0.38 23.98 -54.67
C GLU A 3 0.10 22.53 -54.63
N SER A 4 0.99 22.25 -53.68
CA SER A 4 1.45 20.89 -53.36
C SER A 4 0.35 20.18 -52.58
N THR A 5 -0.50 19.44 -53.29
CA THR A 5 -1.44 18.48 -52.70
C THR A 5 -0.68 17.27 -52.17
N LEU A 6 -0.38 17.29 -50.87
CA LEU A 6 0.11 16.12 -50.14
C LEU A 6 -0.98 15.05 -50.13
N ASP A 7 -0.66 13.91 -50.74
CA ASP A 7 -1.53 12.75 -50.94
C ASP A 7 -2.00 12.17 -49.58
N PRO A 8 -3.32 12.13 -49.30
CA PRO A 8 -3.87 11.69 -48.01
C PRO A 8 -3.53 10.23 -47.65
N MET A 9 -3.10 9.41 -48.61
CA MET A 9 -2.65 8.03 -48.34
C MET A 9 -1.32 7.95 -47.57
N ILE A 10 -0.43 8.95 -47.68
CA ILE A 10 0.87 8.96 -47.01
C ILE A 10 0.72 9.39 -45.53
N ALA A 11 -0.18 10.35 -45.27
CA ALA A 11 -0.46 10.84 -43.92
C ALA A 11 -1.10 9.76 -43.02
N GLY A 12 -1.97 8.90 -43.58
CA GLY A 12 -2.59 7.78 -42.87
C GLY A 12 -1.59 6.71 -42.41
N ARG A 13 -0.64 6.32 -43.28
CA ARG A 13 0.38 5.31 -42.96
C ARG A 13 1.39 5.78 -41.91
N GLN A 14 1.71 7.07 -41.86
CA GLN A 14 2.58 7.63 -40.81
C GLN A 14 1.88 7.77 -39.46
N LYS A 15 0.54 7.82 -39.43
CA LYS A 15 -0.24 7.81 -38.19
C LYS A 15 -0.32 6.39 -37.62
N GLU A 16 -0.66 5.40 -38.44
CA GLU A 16 -0.68 3.98 -38.04
C GLU A 16 0.68 3.49 -37.52
N LYS A 17 1.80 3.87 -38.16
CA LYS A 17 3.14 3.51 -37.65
C LYS A 17 3.45 4.13 -36.28
N ARG A 18 3.07 5.40 -36.06
CA ARG A 18 3.27 6.08 -34.76
C ARG A 18 2.38 5.49 -33.67
N ASP A 19 1.16 5.11 -34.00
CA ASP A 19 0.22 4.49 -33.05
C ASP A 19 0.70 3.08 -32.66
N LEU A 20 1.24 2.30 -33.61
CA LEU A 20 1.84 0.99 -33.34
C LEU A 20 3.15 1.07 -32.54
N GLU A 21 4.04 2.02 -32.84
CA GLU A 21 5.26 2.25 -32.05
C GLU A 21 4.94 2.70 -30.62
N ASN A 22 3.93 3.56 -30.42
CA ASN A 22 3.49 3.97 -29.08
C ASN A 22 2.86 2.80 -28.30
N ASP A 23 2.13 1.90 -28.95
CA ASP A 23 1.56 0.70 -28.34
C ASP A 23 2.63 -0.33 -27.95
N GLU A 24 3.71 -0.46 -28.72
CA GLU A 24 4.81 -1.37 -28.37
C GLU A 24 5.69 -0.81 -27.25
N VAL A 25 6.00 0.50 -27.27
CA VAL A 25 6.76 1.18 -26.21
C VAL A 25 6.02 1.09 -24.87
N THR A 26 4.70 1.33 -24.85
CA THR A 26 3.88 1.24 -23.62
C THR A 26 3.75 -0.20 -23.09
N LYS A 27 3.72 -1.21 -23.97
CA LYS A 27 3.73 -2.63 -23.54
C LYS A 27 5.07 -3.04 -22.93
N ASP A 28 6.19 -2.60 -23.50
CA ASP A 28 7.51 -2.97 -23.01
C ASP A 28 7.88 -2.27 -21.69
N GLU A 29 7.44 -1.01 -21.50
CA GLU A 29 7.57 -0.33 -20.21
C GLU A 29 6.70 -0.97 -19.12
N ASN A 30 5.46 -1.38 -19.44
CA ASN A 30 4.62 -2.14 -18.52
C ASN A 30 5.21 -3.52 -18.18
N LYS A 31 5.84 -4.18 -19.15
CA LYS A 31 6.54 -5.45 -18.94
C LYS A 31 7.78 -5.27 -18.07
N LYS A 32 8.55 -4.20 -18.25
CA LYS A 32 9.71 -3.83 -17.40
C LYS A 32 9.30 -3.40 -15.99
N ARG A 33 8.19 -2.68 -15.81
CA ARG A 33 7.62 -2.37 -14.49
C ARG A 33 7.22 -3.64 -13.72
N ASN A 34 6.63 -4.62 -14.42
CA ASN A 34 6.28 -5.92 -13.86
C ASN A 34 7.48 -6.84 -13.58
N ALA A 35 8.65 -6.55 -14.15
CA ALA A 35 9.87 -7.34 -13.98
C ALA A 35 10.75 -6.90 -12.81
N ARG A 36 10.51 -5.73 -12.20
CA ARG A 36 11.25 -5.32 -10.99
C ARG A 36 10.84 -6.20 -9.81
N PRO A 37 11.79 -6.80 -9.08
CA PRO A 37 11.50 -7.50 -7.83
C PRO A 37 10.77 -6.54 -6.90
N LYS A 38 9.57 -6.92 -6.47
CA LYS A 38 8.77 -6.10 -5.57
C LYS A 38 9.26 -6.36 -4.15
N LYS A 39 9.55 -5.29 -3.41
CA LYS A 39 10.13 -5.36 -2.05
C LYS A 39 9.20 -6.15 -1.11
N GLU A 40 9.77 -7.01 -0.29
CA GLU A 40 9.03 -7.71 0.77
C GLU A 40 8.42 -6.72 1.76
N GLY A 41 7.30 -7.10 2.37
CA GLY A 41 6.54 -6.23 3.26
C GLY A 41 5.79 -5.07 2.59
N THR A 42 5.82 -4.93 1.26
CA THR A 42 5.04 -3.90 0.56
C THR A 42 3.85 -4.48 -0.19
N TYR A 43 2.84 -3.63 -0.45
CA TYR A 43 1.65 -4.03 -1.19
C TYR A 43 1.95 -4.51 -2.61
N GLY A 44 2.98 -3.96 -3.25
CA GLY A 44 3.46 -4.43 -4.53
C GLY A 44 3.71 -5.94 -4.51
N ASN A 45 4.34 -6.45 -3.45
CA ASN A 45 4.66 -7.86 -3.29
C ASN A 45 3.56 -8.71 -2.62
N LYS A 46 2.31 -8.24 -2.57
CA LYS A 46 1.20 -8.98 -1.95
C LYS A 46 1.02 -10.41 -2.46
N TYR A 47 1.32 -10.68 -3.74
CA TYR A 47 1.24 -12.03 -4.28
C TYR A 47 2.42 -12.92 -3.87
N GLY A 48 3.60 -12.34 -3.62
CA GLY A 48 4.73 -13.05 -3.04
C GLY A 48 4.44 -13.40 -1.59
N GLU A 49 3.96 -12.43 -0.82
CA GLU A 49 3.56 -12.62 0.58
C GLU A 49 2.45 -13.67 0.71
N LYS A 50 1.42 -13.59 -0.14
CA LYS A 50 0.38 -14.62 -0.23
C LYS A 50 0.98 -16.02 -0.37
N ARG A 51 1.91 -16.21 -1.32
CA ARG A 51 2.53 -17.53 -1.55
C ARG A 51 3.34 -18.00 -0.35
N ARG A 52 4.10 -17.10 0.29
CA ARG A 52 4.86 -17.40 1.50
C ARG A 52 3.93 -17.92 2.60
N LEU A 53 2.86 -17.17 2.90
CA LEU A 53 1.88 -17.54 3.92
C LEU A 53 1.19 -18.88 3.62
N GLU A 54 0.78 -19.11 2.37
CA GLU A 54 0.16 -20.37 1.95
C GLU A 54 1.12 -21.57 2.09
N GLN A 55 2.41 -21.38 1.77
CA GLN A 55 3.44 -22.41 1.91
C GLN A 55 3.78 -22.71 3.38
N GLU A 56 3.88 -21.68 4.20
CA GLU A 56 4.32 -21.78 5.60
C GLU A 56 3.22 -22.32 6.52
N HIS A 57 1.98 -21.88 6.32
CA HIS A 57 0.86 -22.21 7.20
C HIS A 57 -0.07 -23.29 6.63
N GLY A 58 0.03 -23.61 5.34
CA GLY A 58 -0.89 -24.55 4.67
C GLY A 58 -2.33 -24.02 4.59
N ILE A 59 -2.54 -22.71 4.71
CA ILE A 59 -3.85 -22.05 4.74
C ILE A 59 -3.98 -21.17 3.51
N THR A 60 -5.10 -21.29 2.79
CA THR A 60 -5.42 -20.43 1.65
C THR A 60 -5.52 -18.96 2.08
N VAL A 61 -4.78 -18.09 1.39
CA VAL A 61 -4.84 -16.64 1.56
C VAL A 61 -5.55 -16.03 0.35
N SER A 62 -6.81 -15.67 0.53
CA SER A 62 -7.66 -15.12 -0.53
C SER A 62 -8.51 -13.97 -0.01
N GLY A 63 -9.14 -13.21 -0.91
CA GLY A 63 -10.12 -12.18 -0.54
C GLY A 63 -11.38 -12.71 0.18
N GLN A 64 -11.50 -14.01 0.46
CA GLN A 64 -12.51 -14.57 1.35
C GLN A 64 -12.03 -14.66 2.80
N THR A 65 -10.73 -14.87 3.00
CA THR A 65 -10.10 -15.11 4.32
C THR A 65 -9.30 -13.90 4.81
N HIS A 66 -8.64 -13.20 3.90
CA HIS A 66 -7.66 -12.16 4.18
C HIS A 66 -7.78 -11.00 3.18
N GLU A 67 -7.49 -9.79 3.64
CA GLU A 67 -7.34 -8.61 2.79
C GLU A 67 -6.00 -7.94 3.10
N PHE A 68 -5.33 -7.43 2.05
CA PHE A 68 -4.05 -6.74 2.23
C PHE A 68 -4.32 -5.32 2.71
N GLU A 69 -3.97 -5.05 3.96
CA GLU A 69 -4.18 -3.79 4.65
C GLU A 69 -2.89 -2.97 4.66
N HIS A 70 -3.04 -1.65 4.52
CA HIS A 70 -1.96 -0.72 4.84
C HIS A 70 -2.14 -0.26 6.28
N PRO A 71 -1.13 -0.42 7.17
CA PRO A 71 -1.23 0.09 8.53
C PRO A 71 -1.36 1.62 8.59
N ILE A 72 -0.85 2.33 7.56
CA ILE A 72 -1.03 3.77 7.39
C ILE A 72 -1.91 4.02 6.16
N PRO A 73 -3.12 4.60 6.32
CA PRO A 73 -4.06 4.79 5.22
C PRO A 73 -3.53 5.71 4.13
N TRP A 74 -3.97 5.47 2.89
CA TRP A 74 -3.71 6.31 1.72
C TRP A 74 -3.86 7.81 2.00
N ALA A 75 -4.96 8.20 2.66
CA ALA A 75 -5.25 9.60 2.97
C ALA A 75 -4.15 10.26 3.83
N THR A 76 -3.53 9.51 4.74
CA THR A 76 -2.42 9.99 5.56
C THR A 76 -1.14 10.10 4.73
N LEU A 77 -0.85 9.12 3.88
CA LEU A 77 0.34 9.11 3.03
C LEU A 77 0.33 10.24 1.98
N THR A 78 -0.86 10.73 1.60
CA THR A 78 -1.02 11.82 0.63
C THR A 78 -1.46 13.14 1.24
N ALA A 79 -1.48 13.29 2.57
CA ALA A 79 -2.11 14.45 3.21
C ALA A 79 -1.48 15.81 2.84
N ASP A 80 -0.19 15.84 2.48
CA ASP A 80 0.49 17.11 2.14
C ASP A 80 0.45 17.44 0.65
N ALA A 81 0.13 16.44 -0.19
CA ALA A 81 0.11 16.59 -1.64
C ALA A 81 -0.90 17.66 -2.05
N ASP A 82 -0.50 18.53 -2.98
CA ASP A 82 -1.37 19.60 -3.48
C ASP A 82 -2.69 19.00 -4.01
N PRO A 83 -3.86 19.36 -3.42
CA PRO A 83 -5.16 18.88 -3.88
C PRO A 83 -5.43 19.18 -5.36
N ALA A 84 -4.80 20.22 -5.93
CA ALA A 84 -4.92 20.57 -7.35
C ALA A 84 -4.34 19.47 -8.27
N LEU A 85 -3.38 18.68 -7.79
CA LEU A 85 -2.79 17.56 -8.53
C LEU A 85 -3.75 16.37 -8.66
N LYS A 86 -4.84 16.34 -7.88
CA LYS A 86 -5.91 15.32 -7.93
C LYS A 86 -5.35 13.89 -7.97
N ILE A 87 -4.33 13.63 -7.17
CA ILE A 87 -3.62 12.34 -7.17
C ILE A 87 -4.60 11.23 -6.80
N ARG A 88 -4.83 10.31 -7.74
CA ARG A 88 -5.66 9.14 -7.51
C ARG A 88 -4.78 7.96 -7.18
N ARG A 89 -5.29 7.08 -6.31
CA ARG A 89 -4.62 5.83 -5.93
C ARG A 89 -4.24 4.96 -7.15
N LYS A 90 -5.06 4.94 -8.21
CA LYS A 90 -4.83 4.16 -9.44
C LYS A 90 -4.23 4.97 -10.60
N SER A 91 -3.38 5.96 -10.32
CA SER A 91 -2.77 6.78 -11.38
C SER A 91 -1.32 7.14 -11.09
N GLY A 92 -0.40 6.80 -12.00
CA GLY A 92 0.98 7.28 -12.00
C GLY A 92 1.66 7.15 -10.64
N VAL A 93 2.03 8.30 -10.06
CA VAL A 93 2.66 8.41 -8.73
C VAL A 93 1.86 7.71 -7.63
N GLY A 94 0.53 7.65 -7.74
CA GLY A 94 -0.28 7.04 -6.71
C GLY A 94 -0.29 5.51 -6.73
N GLU A 95 -0.21 4.91 -7.92
CA GLU A 95 -0.03 3.47 -8.04
C GLU A 95 1.37 3.06 -7.56
N GLU A 96 2.37 3.90 -7.84
CA GLU A 96 3.72 3.72 -7.31
C GLU A 96 3.75 3.80 -5.78
N LEU A 97 3.16 4.84 -5.18
CA LEU A 97 3.03 4.99 -3.73
C LEU A 97 2.35 3.77 -3.10
N GLU A 98 1.22 3.34 -3.64
CA GLU A 98 0.54 2.13 -3.16
C GLU A 98 1.47 0.91 -3.22
N ALA A 99 2.15 0.69 -4.35
CA ALA A 99 3.02 -0.47 -4.54
C ALA A 99 4.22 -0.53 -3.58
N ILE A 100 4.79 0.62 -3.21
CA ILE A 100 5.94 0.69 -2.29
C ILE A 100 5.54 0.85 -0.82
N SER A 101 4.26 1.11 -0.53
CA SER A 101 3.78 1.28 0.84
C SER A 101 3.74 -0.05 1.60
N PRO A 102 4.08 -0.07 2.91
CA PRO A 102 3.95 -1.25 3.76
C PRO A 102 2.53 -1.82 3.71
N ALA A 103 2.43 -3.14 3.62
CA ALA A 103 1.17 -3.84 3.70
C ALA A 103 1.35 -5.28 4.17
N TYR A 104 0.32 -5.80 4.82
CA TYR A 104 0.27 -7.17 5.33
C TYR A 104 -1.11 -7.79 5.10
N ALA A 105 -1.21 -9.11 5.11
CA ALA A 105 -2.49 -9.80 5.01
C ALA A 105 -3.18 -9.80 6.39
N GLU A 106 -4.27 -9.07 6.55
CA GLU A 106 -5.11 -9.11 7.77
C GLU A 106 -6.32 -10.02 7.53
N THR A 107 -6.88 -10.62 8.59
CA THR A 107 -8.11 -11.41 8.43
C THR A 107 -9.24 -10.52 7.92
N LYS A 108 -10.08 -11.07 7.04
CA LYS A 108 -11.16 -10.31 6.41
C LYS A 108 -12.18 -9.80 7.44
N SER A 109 -12.46 -10.59 8.48
CA SER A 109 -13.35 -10.21 9.57
C SER A 109 -12.80 -9.00 10.32
N SER A 110 -11.54 -9.07 10.75
CA SER A 110 -10.90 -7.97 11.47
C SER A 110 -10.80 -6.71 10.62
N HIS A 111 -10.37 -6.85 9.35
CA HIS A 111 -10.25 -5.72 8.44
C HIS A 111 -11.56 -4.92 8.30
N LYS A 112 -12.70 -5.58 8.21
CA LYS A 112 -14.01 -4.91 8.10
C LYS A 112 -14.41 -4.09 9.32
N GLU A 113 -13.89 -4.42 10.50
CA GLU A 113 -14.20 -3.73 11.75
C GLU A 113 -13.21 -2.63 12.11
N HIS A 114 -12.13 -2.52 11.33
CA HIS A 114 -11.09 -1.55 11.56
C HIS A 114 -11.64 -0.13 11.38
N SER A 115 -11.36 0.74 12.36
CA SER A 115 -11.88 2.10 12.45
C SER A 115 -11.40 3.02 11.32
N GLY A 116 -10.41 2.60 10.52
CA GLY A 116 -9.98 3.32 9.31
C GLY A 116 -10.98 3.28 8.14
N THR A 117 -12.03 2.45 8.24
CA THR A 117 -13.04 2.24 7.19
C THR A 117 -14.30 3.09 7.42
N GLY A 118 -14.78 3.77 6.38
CA GLY A 118 -16.02 4.56 6.38
C GLY A 118 -15.87 6.08 6.67
N PRO A 119 -16.95 6.87 6.51
CA PRO A 119 -16.95 8.31 6.77
C PRO A 119 -17.53 8.62 8.15
N SER A 120 -16.69 8.69 9.19
CA SER A 120 -17.10 9.16 10.52
C SER A 120 -16.10 10.18 11.10
N ALA A 121 -16.55 11.01 12.04
CA ALA A 121 -15.66 11.95 12.74
C ALA A 121 -14.50 11.23 13.45
N ARG A 122 -14.74 10.02 13.96
CA ARG A 122 -13.71 9.15 14.55
C ARG A 122 -12.65 8.76 13.52
N VAL A 123 -13.04 8.45 12.28
CA VAL A 123 -12.10 8.12 11.20
C VAL A 123 -11.21 9.31 10.85
N VAL A 124 -11.76 10.54 10.88
CA VAL A 124 -10.99 11.77 10.62
C VAL A 124 -9.95 11.97 11.72
N GLN A 125 -10.36 11.86 12.98
CA GLN A 125 -9.46 12.01 14.13
C GLN A 125 -8.33 10.97 14.09
N TYR A 126 -8.66 9.70 13.87
CA TYR A 126 -7.69 8.62 13.70
C TYR A 126 -6.66 8.92 12.60
N ARG A 127 -7.10 9.38 11.42
CA ARG A 127 -6.18 9.73 10.32
C ARG A 127 -5.26 10.90 10.68
N LYS A 128 -5.75 11.87 11.46
CA LYS A 128 -4.94 12.99 11.93
C LYS A 128 -3.91 12.54 12.95
N GLU A 129 -4.24 11.64 13.85
CA GLU A 129 -3.27 11.07 14.81
C GLU A 129 -2.15 10.31 14.09
N LEU A 130 -2.48 9.54 13.06
CA LEU A 130 -1.46 8.89 12.22
C LEU A 130 -0.59 9.89 11.46
N GLU A 131 -1.17 10.99 10.98
CA GLU A 131 -0.43 12.05 10.31
C GLU A 131 0.56 12.74 11.26
N VAL A 132 0.12 13.10 12.47
CA VAL A 132 0.96 13.69 13.53
C VAL A 132 2.11 12.73 13.85
N ALA A 133 1.81 11.46 14.13
CA ALA A 133 2.83 10.46 14.44
C ALA A 133 3.85 10.28 13.30
N LEU A 134 3.38 10.20 12.05
CA LEU A 134 4.25 9.98 10.90
C LEU A 134 5.11 11.21 10.58
N LYS A 135 4.53 12.41 10.58
CA LYS A 135 5.14 13.59 9.94
C LYS A 135 5.65 14.61 10.94
N GLU A 136 4.89 14.87 11.99
CA GLU A 136 5.26 15.86 13.01
C GLU A 136 6.25 15.24 14.00
N ASP A 137 5.92 14.07 14.55
CA ASP A 137 6.75 13.34 15.51
C ASP A 137 7.88 12.54 14.83
N LYS A 138 7.80 12.37 13.51
CA LYS A 138 8.76 11.57 12.70
C LYS A 138 8.92 10.14 13.25
N SER A 139 7.82 9.57 13.73
CA SER A 139 7.78 8.25 14.37
C SER A 139 6.81 7.33 13.63
N PRO A 140 7.22 6.70 12.51
CA PRO A 140 6.36 5.77 11.78
C PRO A 140 5.99 4.55 12.63
N GLY A 141 6.85 4.17 13.58
CA GLY A 141 6.53 3.13 14.56
C GLY A 141 5.31 3.47 15.42
N ASN A 142 5.14 4.74 15.82
CA ASN A 142 3.95 5.17 16.56
C ASN A 142 2.70 5.06 15.69
N ALA A 143 2.78 5.46 14.41
CA ALA A 143 1.65 5.33 13.49
C ALA A 143 1.22 3.86 13.31
N PHE A 144 2.17 2.94 13.19
CA PHE A 144 1.87 1.51 13.17
C PHE A 144 1.22 1.02 14.47
N GLN A 145 1.72 1.45 15.63
CA GLN A 145 1.12 1.07 16.92
C GLN A 145 -0.30 1.60 17.10
N ILE A 146 -0.57 2.85 16.69
CA ILE A 146 -1.92 3.44 16.70
C ILE A 146 -2.89 2.59 15.86
N SER A 147 -2.46 2.11 14.69
CA SER A 147 -3.29 1.19 13.89
C SER A 147 -3.63 -0.11 14.61
N LEU A 148 -2.70 -0.66 15.40
CA LEU A 148 -2.93 -1.88 16.17
C LEU A 148 -3.84 -1.68 17.38
N VAL A 149 -3.75 -0.54 18.06
CA VAL A 149 -4.63 -0.21 19.20
C VAL A 149 -6.09 -0.19 18.77
N GLU A 150 -6.39 0.31 17.57
CA GLU A 150 -7.76 0.30 17.03
C GLU A 150 -8.28 -1.13 16.76
N TYR A 151 -7.39 -2.07 16.40
CA TYR A 151 -7.73 -3.48 16.29
C TYR A 151 -7.92 -4.15 17.65
N ALA A 152 -7.01 -3.91 18.61
CA ALA A 152 -7.04 -4.51 19.95
C ALA A 152 -8.34 -4.22 20.72
N GLN A 153 -9.07 -3.17 20.36
CA GLN A 153 -10.36 -2.82 20.95
C GLN A 153 -11.57 -3.52 20.31
N LYS A 154 -11.37 -4.35 19.26
CA LYS A 154 -12.45 -5.03 18.55
C LYS A 154 -12.60 -6.47 19.05
N PRO A 155 -13.80 -6.87 19.53
CA PRO A 155 -14.04 -8.24 19.98
C PRO A 155 -13.64 -9.30 18.95
N ASN A 156 -13.98 -9.10 17.67
CA ASN A 156 -13.65 -10.08 16.64
C ASN A 156 -12.14 -10.16 16.35
N PHE A 157 -11.37 -9.09 16.58
CA PHE A 157 -9.92 -9.17 16.46
C PHE A 157 -9.34 -10.11 17.53
N ILE A 158 -9.74 -9.92 18.78
CA ILE A 158 -9.32 -10.75 19.92
C ILE A 158 -9.73 -12.21 19.70
N ASP A 159 -10.99 -12.45 19.31
CA ASP A 159 -11.52 -13.80 19.09
C ASP A 159 -10.80 -14.52 17.95
N THR A 160 -10.34 -13.79 16.92
CA THR A 160 -9.67 -14.38 15.76
C THR A 160 -8.16 -14.50 15.91
N ALA A 161 -7.51 -13.71 16.79
CA ALA A 161 -6.05 -13.65 16.92
C ALA A 161 -5.39 -15.03 17.11
N HIS A 162 -6.01 -15.91 17.91
CA HIS A 162 -5.48 -17.25 18.19
C HIS A 162 -5.97 -18.35 17.25
N THR A 163 -6.77 -18.02 16.23
CA THR A 163 -7.18 -18.98 15.20
C THR A 163 -6.05 -19.20 14.19
N PRO A 164 -6.09 -20.27 13.37
CA PRO A 164 -5.10 -20.46 12.32
C PRO A 164 -5.02 -19.26 11.34
N VAL A 165 -6.15 -18.63 11.00
CA VAL A 165 -6.18 -17.44 10.13
C VAL A 165 -5.65 -16.19 10.84
N GLY A 166 -5.90 -16.03 12.15
CA GLY A 166 -5.30 -14.94 12.94
C GLY A 166 -3.79 -15.03 13.01
N ARG A 167 -3.25 -16.24 13.21
CA ARG A 167 -1.79 -16.47 13.20
C ARG A 167 -1.13 -16.13 11.87
N VAL A 168 -1.80 -16.42 10.74
CA VAL A 168 -1.35 -15.99 9.40
C VAL A 168 -1.28 -14.47 9.32
N ALA A 169 -2.27 -13.76 9.87
CA ALA A 169 -2.27 -12.30 9.89
C ALA A 169 -1.15 -11.72 10.77
N SER A 170 -0.93 -12.29 11.95
CA SER A 170 0.14 -11.86 12.86
C SER A 170 1.53 -12.13 12.28
N ASP A 171 1.72 -13.26 11.60
CA ASP A 171 2.95 -13.56 10.86
C ASP A 171 3.17 -12.58 9.70
N SER A 172 2.14 -12.30 8.90
CA SER A 172 2.22 -11.33 7.81
C SER A 172 2.57 -9.92 8.30
N TYR A 173 2.00 -9.50 9.45
CA TYR A 173 2.33 -8.23 10.08
C TYR A 173 3.79 -8.17 10.50
N GLN A 174 4.31 -9.20 11.18
CA GLN A 174 5.71 -9.27 11.59
C GLN A 174 6.65 -9.25 10.38
N HIS A 175 6.33 -10.03 9.34
CA HIS A 175 7.09 -10.05 8.10
C HIS A 175 7.14 -8.67 7.42
N MET A 176 6.02 -7.94 7.39
CA MET A 176 5.95 -6.56 6.91
C MET A 176 6.85 -5.62 7.73
N ILE A 177 6.77 -5.65 9.06
CA ILE A 177 7.59 -4.78 9.93
C ILE A 177 9.08 -5.04 9.74
N MET A 178 9.49 -6.31 9.72
CA MET A 178 10.90 -6.68 9.60
C MET A 178 11.51 -6.22 8.27
N ASN A 179 10.72 -6.24 7.19
CA ASN A 179 11.15 -5.84 5.85
C ASN A 179 10.89 -4.36 5.50
N THR A 180 10.29 -3.58 6.40
CA THR A 180 10.03 -2.15 6.20
C THR A 180 11.15 -1.30 6.78
N ASP A 181 11.98 -0.69 5.93
CA ASP A 181 13.04 0.22 6.40
C ASP A 181 12.57 1.68 6.51
N SER A 182 11.49 2.01 5.81
CA SER A 182 10.93 3.36 5.79
C SER A 182 9.49 3.34 5.30
N VAL A 183 8.69 4.31 5.74
CA VAL A 183 7.34 4.57 5.25
C VAL A 183 7.38 5.68 4.19
N PRO A 184 6.93 5.41 2.95
CA PRO A 184 6.85 6.42 1.90
C PRO A 184 5.63 7.32 2.10
N TYR A 185 5.75 8.61 1.81
CA TYR A 185 4.65 9.56 1.75
C TYR A 185 4.91 10.61 0.67
N LEU A 186 3.87 11.35 0.27
CA LEU A 186 4.00 12.42 -0.73
C LEU A 186 4.19 13.77 -0.05
N ASN A 187 5.18 14.52 -0.55
CA ASN A 187 5.31 15.96 -0.32
C ASN A 187 4.27 16.74 -1.13
N ASN A 188 4.22 18.06 -0.91
CA ASN A 188 3.28 18.95 -1.58
C ASN A 188 3.34 18.91 -3.11
N ASP A 189 4.54 18.75 -3.68
CA ASP A 189 4.80 18.67 -5.12
C ASP A 189 4.60 17.25 -5.70
N ALA A 190 4.01 16.33 -4.94
CA ALA A 190 3.88 14.91 -5.25
C ALA A 190 5.20 14.13 -5.35
N SER A 191 6.33 14.69 -4.92
CA SER A 191 7.56 13.92 -4.77
C SER A 191 7.48 12.97 -3.58
N PHE A 192 8.20 11.85 -3.68
CA PHE A 192 8.32 10.90 -2.59
C PHE A 192 9.26 11.41 -1.50
N ALA A 193 8.80 11.31 -0.25
CA ALA A 193 9.65 11.33 0.94
C ALA A 193 9.52 9.99 1.68
N PHE A 194 10.53 9.68 2.51
CA PHE A 194 10.64 8.40 3.20
C PHE A 194 10.95 8.65 4.66
N MET A 195 10.06 8.24 5.55
CA MET A 195 10.28 8.32 6.98
C MET A 195 10.94 7.02 7.47
N PRO A 196 12.19 7.04 7.98
CA PRO A 196 12.87 5.82 8.41
C PRO A 196 12.15 5.11 9.55
N LEU A 197 12.10 3.78 9.50
CA LEU A 197 11.62 2.92 10.59
C LEU A 197 12.82 2.17 11.16
N ASP A 198 13.31 2.63 12.32
CA ASP A 198 14.49 2.05 12.93
C ASP A 198 14.20 0.71 13.65
N ASN A 199 15.27 0.02 14.07
CA ASN A 199 15.15 -1.28 14.73
C ASN A 199 14.46 -1.23 16.10
N HIS A 200 14.46 -0.08 16.78
CA HIS A 200 13.75 0.07 18.05
C HIS A 200 12.25 0.12 17.77
N GLN A 201 11.83 0.97 16.85
CA GLN A 201 10.45 1.10 16.40
C GLN A 201 9.91 -0.23 15.84
N LYS A 202 10.71 -0.97 15.05
CA LYS A 202 10.33 -2.32 14.57
C LYS A 202 9.98 -3.26 15.73
N LYS A 203 10.79 -3.27 16.79
CA LYS A 203 10.53 -4.11 17.98
C LYS A 203 9.28 -3.67 18.72
N GLU A 204 9.07 -2.35 18.88
CA GLU A 204 7.86 -1.82 19.50
C GLU A 204 6.60 -2.21 18.72
N CYS A 205 6.63 -2.16 17.38
CA CYS A 205 5.50 -2.61 16.57
C CYS A 205 5.21 -4.11 16.73
N ILE A 206 6.25 -4.95 16.81
CA ILE A 206 6.09 -6.40 17.04
C ILE A 206 5.49 -6.66 18.43
N VAL A 207 5.98 -5.96 19.46
CA VAL A 207 5.43 -6.07 20.82
C VAL A 207 3.99 -5.56 20.85
N ALA A 208 3.68 -4.44 20.20
CA ALA A 208 2.32 -3.93 20.12
C ALA A 208 1.38 -4.91 19.42
N ARG A 209 1.83 -5.62 18.37
CA ARG A 209 1.04 -6.67 17.74
C ARG A 209 0.79 -7.82 18.70
N TRP A 210 1.82 -8.25 19.42
CA TRP A 210 1.68 -9.29 20.44
C TRP A 210 0.69 -8.89 21.54
N ILE A 211 0.73 -7.64 22.02
CA ILE A 211 -0.24 -7.11 22.98
C ILE A 211 -1.65 -7.05 22.38
N ALA A 212 -1.80 -6.66 21.11
CA ALA A 212 -3.11 -6.64 20.46
C ALA A 212 -3.71 -8.04 20.31
N ASP A 213 -2.86 -9.05 20.11
CA ASP A 213 -3.25 -10.44 19.92
C ASP A 213 -3.59 -11.17 21.25
N ASN A 214 -3.29 -10.61 22.44
CA ASN A 214 -3.42 -11.30 23.76
C ASN A 214 -4.13 -10.44 24.82
#